data_AF-A0AAN6SWY7-F1
#
_entry.id   AF-A0AAN6SWY7-F1
#
_cell.length_a   1.000
_cell.length_b   1.000
_cell.length_c   1.000
_cell.angle_alpha   90.00
_cell.angle_beta   90.00
_cell.angle_gamma   90.00
#
_symmetry.space_group_name_H-M   'P 1'
#
loop_
_entity.id
_entity.type
_entity.pdbx_description
1 polymer ?
#
loop_
_entity_poly.entity_id
_entity_poly.type
_entity_poly.pdbx_seq_one_letter_code
_entity_poly.pdbx_strand_id
1 'polypeptide(L)'
;MRNAPSLALNDIDSDAVYLKRPHLNFYSDYRKQGIVELLPQMLLDEVQPLEVVSQNPHPNIIKYHGCRVRRGRIKGLVLDKHPHDLKVYLRDAIGTNDKEPFMDALESAVRHLHSLGLAHNDINPGNILVNKARLPVLVDFGSCREVGRTLGASRGTTGWIQGESSDYNTSETQHDWFAVEKIRAWLDGPH
;
A
#
# COMPACT_ATOMS: atom_id res chain seq x y z
N MET A 1 20.35 -8.83 9.09
CA MET A 1 20.34 -7.62 9.94
C MET A 1 19.22 -6.72 9.42
N ARG A 2 18.35 -6.17 10.27
CA ARG A 2 17.37 -5.17 9.81
C ARG A 2 18.12 -3.86 9.61
N ASN A 3 18.18 -3.36 8.37
CA ASN A 3 18.76 -2.05 8.11
C ASN A 3 17.91 -0.96 8.76
N ALA A 4 18.54 0.12 9.22
CA ALA A 4 17.82 1.27 9.73
C ALA A 4 16.99 1.91 8.60
N PRO A 5 15.76 2.40 8.88
CA PRO A 5 14.97 3.13 7.91
C PRO A 5 15.73 4.31 7.31
N SER A 6 15.64 4.46 6.00
CA SER A 6 16.14 5.59 5.24
C SER A 6 15.49 6.88 5.72
N LEU A 7 16.27 7.95 5.87
CA LEU A 7 15.74 9.26 6.26
C LEU A 7 15.37 10.06 5.01
N ALA A 8 14.18 10.64 5.01
CA ALA A 8 13.80 11.53 3.92
C ALA A 8 14.61 12.84 3.96
N LEU A 9 14.94 13.35 2.77
CA LEU A 9 15.66 14.62 2.60
C LEU A 9 14.83 15.80 3.11
N ASN A 10 15.48 16.78 3.75
CA ASN A 10 14.79 17.91 4.41
C ASN A 10 14.21 18.94 3.43
N ASP A 11 14.72 18.99 2.22
CA ASP A 11 14.45 19.95 1.15
C ASP A 11 13.53 19.41 0.04
N ILE A 12 12.89 18.26 0.27
CA ILE A 12 11.85 17.73 -0.62
C ILE A 12 10.70 18.73 -0.73
N ASP A 13 10.33 19.05 -1.98
CA ASP A 13 9.17 19.87 -2.31
C ASP A 13 7.89 19.30 -1.67
N SER A 14 7.29 20.07 -0.76
CA SER A 14 6.10 19.67 -0.02
C SER A 14 4.85 19.54 -0.90
N ASP A 15 4.83 20.18 -2.07
CA ASP A 15 3.71 20.06 -3.00
C ASP A 15 3.78 18.77 -3.83
N ALA A 16 4.97 18.20 -3.97
CA ALA A 16 5.22 16.96 -4.70
C ALA A 16 5.02 15.69 -3.85
N VAL A 17 4.99 15.81 -2.52
CA VAL A 17 4.95 14.65 -1.61
C VAL A 17 3.77 14.64 -0.66
N TYR A 18 3.41 13.44 -0.24
CA TYR A 18 2.45 13.16 0.80
C TYR A 18 3.16 12.60 2.04
N LEU A 19 2.86 13.17 3.21
CA LEU A 19 3.37 12.68 4.49
C LEU A 19 2.34 11.73 5.13
N LYS A 20 2.50 10.41 4.93
CA LYS A 20 1.68 9.41 5.61
C LYS A 20 2.06 9.36 7.08
N ARG A 21 1.13 9.71 7.97
CA ARG A 21 1.30 9.65 9.42
C ARG A 21 0.60 8.41 9.99
N PRO A 22 1.02 7.91 11.16
CA PRO A 22 0.26 6.88 11.86
C PRO A 22 -1.20 7.29 11.99
N HIS A 23 -2.13 6.38 11.68
CA HIS A 23 -3.56 6.63 11.77
C HIS A 23 -4.00 6.73 13.24
N LEU A 24 -3.73 7.88 13.86
CA LEU A 24 -4.12 8.18 15.24
C LEU A 24 -5.65 8.25 15.42
N ASN A 25 -6.40 8.35 14.34
CA ASN A 25 -7.87 8.33 14.37
C ASN A 25 -8.42 7.01 14.92
N PHE A 26 -7.67 5.91 14.80
CA PHE A 26 -8.00 4.61 15.40
C PHE A 26 -7.41 4.42 16.79
N TYR A 27 -6.75 5.42 17.37
CA TYR A 27 -6.09 5.30 18.67
C TYR A 27 -7.06 4.85 19.78
N SER A 28 -8.29 5.37 19.78
CA SER A 28 -9.32 4.95 20.73
C SER A 28 -9.66 3.47 20.60
N ASP A 29 -9.75 2.97 19.37
CA ASP A 29 -10.11 1.59 19.09
C ASP A 29 -8.92 0.65 19.38
N TYR A 30 -7.71 1.04 18.99
CA TYR A 30 -6.48 0.37 19.39
C TYR A 30 -6.34 0.31 20.91
N ARG A 31 -6.73 1.37 21.63
CA ARG A 31 -6.72 1.38 23.09
C ARG A 31 -7.75 0.44 23.68
N LYS A 32 -8.98 0.42 23.16
CA LYS A 32 -10.03 -0.52 23.60
C LYS A 32 -9.63 -1.98 23.38
N GLN A 33 -8.92 -2.24 22.28
CA GLN A 33 -8.43 -3.58 21.92
C GLN A 33 -7.10 -3.95 22.60
N GLY A 34 -6.48 -3.03 23.36
CA GLY A 34 -5.21 -3.29 24.05
C GLY A 34 -3.98 -3.38 23.14
N ILE A 35 -4.04 -2.84 21.92
CA ILE A 35 -2.99 -2.97 20.89
C ILE A 35 -2.22 -1.67 20.58
N VAL A 36 -2.37 -0.63 21.41
CA VAL A 36 -1.63 0.65 21.22
C VAL A 36 -0.12 0.47 21.16
N GLU A 37 0.42 -0.48 21.93
CA GLU A 37 1.86 -0.79 21.94
C GLU A 37 2.36 -1.38 20.61
N LEU A 38 1.46 -1.85 19.73
CA LEU A 38 1.80 -2.36 18.40
C LEU A 38 1.94 -1.24 17.36
N LEU A 39 1.47 -0.01 17.62
CA LEU A 39 1.50 1.09 16.65
C LEU A 39 2.90 1.38 16.07
N PRO A 40 3.98 1.41 16.87
CA PRO A 40 5.33 1.58 16.32
C PRO A 40 5.73 0.42 15.41
N GLN A 41 5.33 -0.81 15.76
CA GLN A 41 5.64 -2.00 14.96
C GLN A 41 4.87 -2.00 13.65
N MET A 42 3.61 -1.58 13.63
CA MET A 42 2.81 -1.47 12.40
C MET A 42 3.45 -0.51 11.39
N LEU A 43 3.99 0.61 11.87
CA LEU A 43 4.69 1.55 10.98
C LEU A 43 6.03 0.99 10.49
N LEU A 44 6.75 0.24 11.34
CA LEU A 44 7.97 -0.45 10.93
C LEU A 44 7.69 -1.57 9.91
N ASP A 45 6.58 -2.28 10.08
CA ASP A 45 6.12 -3.32 9.16
C ASP A 45 5.83 -2.72 7.78
N GLU A 46 5.28 -1.50 7.70
CA GLU A 46 5.07 -0.81 6.43
C GLU A 46 6.38 -0.30 5.80
N VAL A 47 7.34 0.15 6.61
CA VAL A 47 8.63 0.67 6.12
C VAL A 47 9.49 -0.40 5.47
N GLN A 48 9.55 -1.59 6.07
CA GLN A 48 10.43 -2.67 5.59
C GLN A 48 10.26 -3.02 4.10
N PRO A 49 9.05 -3.33 3.60
CA PRO A 49 8.86 -3.60 2.18
C PRO A 49 9.11 -2.36 1.31
N LEU A 50 8.78 -1.15 1.79
CA LEU A 50 9.06 0.09 1.06
C LEU A 50 10.57 0.34 0.87
N GLU A 51 11.41 -0.03 1.84
CA GLU A 51 12.88 0.02 1.65
C GLU A 51 13.33 -0.90 0.51
N VAL A 52 12.81 -2.13 0.47
CA VAL A 52 13.15 -3.12 -0.58
C VAL A 52 12.70 -2.63 -1.97
N VAL A 53 11.45 -2.14 -2.05
CA VAL A 53 10.87 -1.61 -3.29
C VAL A 53 11.60 -0.34 -3.75
N SER A 54 12.04 0.51 -2.83
CA SER A 54 12.74 1.77 -3.18
C SER A 54 14.08 1.53 -3.89
N GLN A 55 14.71 0.37 -3.66
CA GLN A 55 15.95 -0.03 -4.33
C GLN A 55 15.70 -0.57 -5.75
N ASN A 56 14.47 -0.99 -6.06
CA ASN A 56 14.04 -1.53 -7.33
C ASN A 56 12.72 -0.86 -7.74
N PRO A 57 12.74 0.43 -8.14
CA PRO A 57 11.51 1.19 -8.34
C PRO A 57 10.70 0.72 -9.55
N HIS A 58 9.37 0.82 -9.46
CA HIS A 58 8.42 0.53 -10.54
C HIS A 58 7.45 1.71 -10.72
N PRO A 59 7.10 2.14 -11.96
CA PRO A 59 6.28 3.34 -12.19
C PRO A 59 4.86 3.27 -11.62
N ASN A 60 4.34 2.06 -11.40
CA ASN A 60 3.01 1.81 -10.84
C ASN A 60 3.03 1.33 -9.38
N ILE A 61 4.14 1.55 -8.67
CA ILE A 61 4.24 1.39 -7.22
C ILE A 61 4.64 2.74 -6.62
N ILE A 62 4.05 3.08 -5.48
CA ILE A 62 4.33 4.35 -4.80
C ILE A 62 5.81 4.55 -4.53
N LYS A 63 6.33 5.72 -4.89
CA LYS A 63 7.70 6.08 -4.57
C LYS A 63 7.82 6.45 -3.10
N TYR A 64 8.71 5.77 -2.41
CA TYR A 64 9.09 6.04 -1.03
C TYR A 64 10.39 6.85 -0.99
N HIS A 65 10.37 7.98 -0.27
CA HIS A 65 11.52 8.89 -0.14
C HIS A 65 12.21 8.78 1.23
N GLY A 66 11.77 7.88 2.09
CA GLY A 66 12.30 7.75 3.46
C GLY A 66 11.30 8.16 4.55
N CYS A 67 11.73 8.00 5.79
CA CYS A 67 11.00 8.36 6.99
C CYS A 67 11.33 9.79 7.47
N ARG A 68 10.35 10.46 8.07
CA ARG A 68 10.58 11.58 8.99
C ARG A 68 10.77 11.02 10.39
N VAL A 69 11.94 11.24 10.99
CA VAL A 69 12.27 10.78 12.34
C VAL A 69 12.42 11.97 13.28
N ARG A 70 11.83 11.88 14.48
CA ARG A 70 11.99 12.88 15.55
C ARG A 70 12.13 12.18 16.89
N ARG A 71 13.22 12.50 17.63
CA ARG A 71 13.55 11.87 18.93
C ARG A 71 13.59 10.34 18.85
N GLY A 72 14.26 9.81 17.83
CA GLY A 72 14.43 8.36 17.62
C GLY A 72 13.17 7.59 17.22
N ARG A 73 12.06 8.27 16.89
CA ARG A 73 10.81 7.64 16.45
C ARG A 73 10.40 8.13 15.07
N ILE A 74 9.94 7.21 14.23
CA ILE A 74 9.33 7.54 12.95
C ILE A 74 8.02 8.29 13.23
N LYS A 75 7.84 9.43 12.56
CA LYS A 75 6.66 10.31 12.63
C LYS A 75 5.83 10.29 11.36
N GLY A 76 6.40 9.81 10.26
CA GLY A 76 5.68 9.57 9.03
C GLY A 76 6.59 9.08 7.91
N LEU A 77 5.95 8.61 6.85
CA LEU A 77 6.57 8.16 5.60
C LEU A 77 6.39 9.27 4.57
N VAL A 78 7.44 9.57 3.82
CA VAL A 78 7.39 10.55 2.73
C VAL A 78 7.20 9.77 1.44
N LEU A 79 6.04 9.96 0.80
CA LEU A 79 5.60 9.26 -0.41
C LEU A 79 5.32 10.27 -1.52
N ASP A 80 5.37 9.85 -2.79
CA ASP A 80 4.89 10.70 -3.89
C ASP A 80 3.40 11.07 -3.69
N LYS A 81 3.05 12.29 -4.10
CA LYS A 81 1.65 12.75 -4.11
C LYS A 81 1.04 12.49 -5.48
N HIS A 82 -0.10 11.79 -5.49
CA HIS A 82 -0.90 11.57 -6.69
C HIS A 82 -2.23 12.32 -6.63
N PRO A 83 -2.79 12.71 -7.79
CA PRO A 83 -3.93 13.62 -7.83
C PRO A 83 -5.25 12.99 -7.36
N HIS A 84 -5.41 11.67 -7.51
CA HIS A 84 -6.69 11.01 -7.25
C HIS A 84 -6.54 9.65 -6.57
N ASP A 85 -7.46 9.36 -5.66
CA ASP A 85 -7.82 7.99 -5.24
C ASP A 85 -8.68 7.34 -6.34
N LEU A 86 -8.56 6.02 -6.54
CA LEU A 86 -9.27 5.32 -7.61
C LEU A 86 -10.81 5.44 -7.49
N LYS A 87 -11.37 5.36 -6.28
CA LYS A 87 -12.82 5.47 -6.09
C LYS A 87 -13.32 6.87 -6.43
N VAL A 88 -12.59 7.89 -5.99
CA VAL A 88 -12.90 9.30 -6.33
C VAL A 88 -12.79 9.53 -7.84
N TYR A 89 -11.73 9.01 -8.47
CA TYR A 89 -11.49 9.16 -9.89
C TYR A 89 -12.64 8.60 -10.75
N LEU A 90 -13.15 7.41 -10.39
CA LEU A 90 -14.24 6.75 -11.10
C LEU A 90 -15.59 7.42 -10.84
N ARG A 91 -15.94 7.68 -9.57
CA ARG A 91 -17.22 8.31 -9.17
C ARG A 91 -17.42 9.67 -9.81
N ASP A 92 -16.39 10.51 -9.81
CA ASP A 92 -16.49 11.88 -10.31
C ASP A 92 -16.30 11.96 -11.84
N ALA A 93 -16.22 10.81 -12.52
CA ALA A 93 -15.99 10.68 -13.96
C ALA A 93 -14.84 11.58 -14.48
N ILE A 94 -13.78 11.70 -13.67
CA ILE A 94 -12.66 12.62 -13.93
C ILE A 94 -11.95 12.28 -15.25
N GLY A 95 -12.05 11.02 -15.68
CA GLY A 95 -11.73 10.59 -17.03
C GLY A 95 -12.23 9.18 -17.30
N THR A 96 -12.07 8.71 -18.55
CA THR A 96 -12.20 7.29 -18.86
C THR A 96 -10.90 6.59 -18.46
N ASN A 97 -11.00 5.45 -17.76
CA ASN A 97 -9.90 4.51 -17.68
C ASN A 97 -10.04 3.53 -18.82
N ASP A 98 -9.07 3.51 -19.73
CA ASP A 98 -8.91 2.37 -20.63
C ASP A 98 -8.54 1.18 -19.74
N LYS A 99 -9.51 0.28 -19.55
CA LYS A 99 -9.42 -0.82 -18.59
C LYS A 99 -8.18 -1.67 -18.80
N GLU A 100 -7.89 -2.06 -20.03
CA GLU A 100 -6.76 -2.97 -20.30
C GLU A 100 -5.40 -2.32 -19.98
N PRO A 101 -5.05 -1.11 -20.46
CA PRO A 101 -3.83 -0.43 -20.02
C PRO A 101 -3.73 -0.23 -18.50
N PHE A 102 -4.86 0.05 -17.84
CA PHE A 102 -4.89 0.19 -16.38
C PHE A 102 -4.57 -1.15 -15.70
N MET A 103 -5.21 -2.23 -16.13
CA MET A 103 -5.00 -3.56 -15.57
C MET A 103 -3.60 -4.09 -15.88
N ASP A 104 -3.09 -3.92 -17.10
CA ASP A 104 -1.73 -4.31 -17.48
C ASP A 104 -0.68 -3.64 -16.57
N ALA A 105 -0.87 -2.36 -16.28
CA ALA A 105 0.00 -1.60 -15.39
C ALA A 105 -0.10 -2.06 -13.92
N LEU A 106 -1.31 -2.38 -13.43
CA LEU A 106 -1.51 -2.93 -12.08
C LEU A 106 -0.84 -4.30 -11.96
N GLU A 107 -1.07 -5.19 -12.92
CA GLU A 107 -0.46 -6.52 -12.94
C GLU A 107 1.05 -6.45 -13.05
N SER A 108 1.59 -5.50 -13.82
CA SER A 108 3.04 -5.25 -13.89
C SER A 108 3.60 -4.88 -12.51
N ALA A 109 2.93 -3.99 -11.76
CA ALA A 109 3.34 -3.65 -10.40
C ALA A 109 3.31 -4.87 -9.46
N VAL A 110 2.27 -5.70 -9.54
CA VAL A 110 2.12 -6.89 -8.70
C VAL A 110 3.20 -7.93 -9.02
N ARG A 111 3.45 -8.23 -10.31
CA ARG A 111 4.55 -9.12 -10.72
C ARG A 111 5.90 -8.61 -10.25
N HIS A 112 6.13 -7.30 -10.36
CA HIS A 112 7.36 -6.67 -9.88
C HIS A 112 7.53 -6.88 -8.37
N LEU A 113 6.49 -6.63 -7.58
CA LEU A 113 6.51 -6.86 -6.14
C LEU A 113 6.81 -8.33 -5.80
N HIS A 114 6.15 -9.26 -6.48
CA HIS A 114 6.36 -10.71 -6.31
C HIS A 114 7.78 -11.12 -6.68
N SER A 115 8.38 -10.51 -7.70
CA SER A 115 9.77 -10.78 -8.09
C SER A 115 10.80 -10.38 -7.02
N LEU A 116 10.43 -9.46 -6.11
CA LEU A 116 11.23 -9.08 -4.95
C LEU A 116 11.00 -10.00 -3.73
N GLY A 117 10.20 -11.07 -3.89
CA GLY A 117 9.86 -12.01 -2.83
C GLY A 117 8.80 -11.47 -1.84
N LEU A 118 8.08 -10.42 -2.22
CA LEU A 118 7.05 -9.76 -1.40
C LEU A 118 5.65 -10.03 -1.96
N ALA A 119 4.65 -10.13 -1.09
CA ALA A 119 3.24 -10.02 -1.47
C ALA A 119 2.59 -8.84 -0.74
N HIS A 120 1.62 -8.18 -1.37
CA HIS A 120 0.97 -6.99 -0.82
C HIS A 120 -0.05 -7.36 0.27
N ASN A 121 -0.83 -8.44 0.05
CA ASN A 121 -1.83 -9.00 0.97
C ASN A 121 -2.98 -8.05 1.36
N ASP A 122 -3.19 -6.97 0.59
CA ASP A 122 -4.29 -6.03 0.84
C ASP A 122 -4.61 -5.17 -0.39
N ILE A 123 -4.58 -5.76 -1.58
CA ILE A 123 -4.95 -5.03 -2.80
C ILE A 123 -6.46 -4.80 -2.78
N ASN A 124 -6.86 -3.54 -2.87
CA ASN A 124 -8.24 -3.10 -2.96
C ASN A 124 -8.28 -1.68 -3.58
N PRO A 125 -9.44 -1.13 -3.99
CA PRO A 125 -9.49 0.16 -4.66
C PRO A 125 -9.04 1.34 -3.81
N GLY A 126 -9.15 1.24 -2.47
CA GLY A 126 -8.63 2.27 -1.56
C GLY A 126 -7.11 2.27 -1.44
N ASN A 127 -6.46 1.18 -1.87
CA ASN A 127 -5.02 1.03 -1.92
C ASN A 127 -4.46 1.22 -3.34
N ILE A 128 -5.24 1.85 -4.23
CA ILE A 128 -4.81 2.21 -5.59
C ILE A 128 -5.08 3.70 -5.81
N LEU A 129 -4.03 4.44 -6.13
CA LEU A 129 -4.14 5.82 -6.61
C LEU A 129 -4.10 5.85 -8.14
N VAL A 130 -4.49 6.99 -8.71
CA VAL A 130 -4.41 7.24 -10.16
C VAL A 130 -3.44 8.38 -10.41
N ASN A 131 -2.41 8.12 -11.22
CA ASN A 131 -1.41 9.14 -11.56
C ASN A 131 -1.88 10.06 -12.69
N LYS A 132 -1.06 11.07 -13.03
CA LYS A 132 -1.37 12.04 -14.11
C LYS A 132 -1.49 11.40 -15.50
N ALA A 133 -0.93 10.21 -15.70
CA ALA A 133 -1.05 9.43 -16.93
C ALA A 133 -2.29 8.50 -16.93
N ARG A 134 -3.17 8.60 -15.92
CA ARG A 134 -4.37 7.76 -15.74
C ARG A 134 -4.06 6.28 -15.49
N LEU A 135 -2.87 5.99 -14.97
CA LEU A 135 -2.42 4.64 -14.63
C LEU A 135 -2.46 4.40 -13.12
N PRO A 136 -2.62 3.14 -12.67
CA PRO A 136 -2.66 2.80 -11.25
C PRO A 136 -1.31 3.06 -10.60
N VAL A 137 -1.35 3.42 -9.32
CA VAL A 137 -0.19 3.40 -8.42
C VAL A 137 -0.61 2.65 -7.17
N LEU A 138 0.03 1.49 -6.95
CA LEU A 138 -0.19 0.67 -5.77
C LEU A 138 0.40 1.36 -4.53
N VAL A 139 -0.40 1.49 -3.48
CA VAL A 139 -0.05 2.15 -2.21
C VAL A 139 -0.43 1.26 -1.02
N ASP A 140 -0.01 1.71 0.17
CA ASP A 140 -0.30 1.08 1.47
C ASP A 140 0.31 -0.30 1.68
N PHE A 141 1.58 -0.28 2.07
CA PHE A 141 2.39 -1.48 2.24
C PHE A 141 2.31 -2.04 3.68
N GLY A 142 1.33 -1.61 4.49
CA GLY A 142 1.22 -2.03 5.89
C GLY A 142 0.97 -3.53 6.10
N SER A 143 0.35 -4.18 5.12
CA SER A 143 0.12 -5.63 5.08
C SER A 143 1.18 -6.38 4.25
N CYS A 144 2.06 -5.64 3.57
CA CYS A 144 3.03 -6.22 2.65
C CYS A 144 4.13 -6.94 3.43
N ARG A 145 4.45 -8.18 3.03
CA ARG A 145 5.46 -9.01 3.69
C ARG A 145 6.14 -9.95 2.72
N GLU A 146 7.34 -10.41 3.10
CA GLU A 146 7.99 -11.57 2.49
C GLU A 146 7.02 -12.75 2.41
N VAL A 147 6.96 -13.40 1.24
CA VAL A 147 6.10 -14.57 1.02
C VAL A 147 6.45 -15.68 2.02
N GLY A 148 5.43 -16.32 2.59
CA GLY A 148 5.56 -17.35 3.62
C GLY A 148 5.70 -16.82 5.06
N ARG A 149 5.81 -15.50 5.26
CA ARG A 149 5.80 -14.92 6.63
C ARG A 149 4.38 -14.76 7.16
N THR A 150 4.24 -14.88 8.47
CA THR A 150 2.99 -14.55 9.16
C THR A 150 2.63 -13.08 8.96
N LEU A 151 1.38 -12.80 8.63
CA LEU A 151 0.82 -11.47 8.47
C LEU A 151 0.52 -10.81 9.83
N GLY A 152 0.58 -9.49 9.86
CA GLY A 152 0.30 -8.69 11.05
C GLY A 152 -1.19 -8.56 11.37
N ALA A 153 -1.54 -7.73 12.34
CA ALA A 153 -2.93 -7.44 12.68
C ALA A 153 -3.68 -6.68 11.56
N SER A 154 -2.94 -5.92 10.74
CA SER A 154 -3.45 -5.33 9.50
C SER A 154 -3.17 -6.32 8.38
N ARG A 155 -4.22 -6.96 7.86
CA ARG A 155 -4.13 -7.90 6.73
C ARG A 155 -5.49 -8.12 6.11
N GLY A 156 -5.54 -8.06 4.78
CA GLY A 156 -6.75 -8.30 4.02
C GLY A 156 -7.87 -7.28 4.28
N THR A 157 -8.65 -6.98 3.25
CA THR A 157 -9.88 -6.21 3.40
C THR A 157 -11.08 -7.12 3.13
N THR A 158 -12.08 -7.10 4.01
CA THR A 158 -13.33 -7.86 3.81
C THR A 158 -13.92 -7.55 2.44
N GLY A 159 -14.26 -8.59 1.69
CA GLY A 159 -14.74 -8.45 0.31
C GLY A 159 -13.63 -8.29 -0.74
N TRP A 160 -12.35 -8.27 -0.36
CA TRP A 160 -11.20 -8.28 -1.28
C TRP A 160 -10.29 -9.50 -1.11
N ILE A 161 -10.51 -10.30 -0.07
CA ILE A 161 -9.79 -11.56 0.19
C ILE A 161 -10.60 -12.78 -0.24
N GLN A 162 -9.90 -13.89 -0.46
CA GLN A 162 -10.49 -15.20 -0.64
C GLN A 162 -10.76 -15.83 0.73
N GLY A 163 -11.99 -16.31 0.95
CA GLY A 163 -12.36 -16.94 2.23
C GLY A 163 -12.52 -15.94 3.37
N GLU A 164 -12.28 -16.42 4.59
CA GLU A 164 -12.43 -15.65 5.83
C GLU A 164 -11.08 -15.09 6.30
N SER A 165 -11.10 -13.97 7.00
CA SER A 165 -9.88 -13.35 7.56
C SER A 165 -9.13 -14.27 8.54
N SER A 166 -9.80 -15.28 9.12
CA SER A 166 -9.19 -16.27 10.00
C SER A 166 -8.19 -17.18 9.30
N ASP A 167 -8.33 -17.40 8.00
CA ASP A 167 -7.46 -18.27 7.20
C ASP A 167 -6.34 -17.47 6.53
N TYR A 168 -6.47 -16.15 6.52
CA TYR A 168 -5.59 -15.20 5.86
C TYR A 168 -4.43 -14.80 6.79
N ASN A 169 -3.58 -15.75 7.22
CA ASN A 169 -2.54 -15.50 8.22
C ASN A 169 -1.10 -15.54 7.69
N THR A 170 -0.91 -16.02 6.46
CA THR A 170 0.40 -16.17 5.82
C THR A 170 0.47 -15.31 4.58
N SER A 171 1.60 -14.64 4.36
CA SER A 171 1.83 -13.82 3.18
C SER A 171 1.93 -14.72 1.94
N GLU A 172 1.07 -14.50 0.96
CA GLU A 172 0.96 -15.37 -0.23
C GLU A 172 0.67 -14.56 -1.48
N THR A 173 1.33 -14.91 -2.59
CA THR A 173 1.12 -14.22 -3.88
C THR A 173 -0.29 -14.45 -4.44
N GLN A 174 -0.90 -15.58 -4.11
CA GLN A 174 -2.25 -15.97 -4.55
C GLN A 174 -3.29 -14.96 -4.06
N HIS A 175 -3.08 -14.39 -2.87
CA HIS A 175 -3.92 -13.36 -2.31
C HIS A 175 -4.01 -12.12 -3.20
N ASP A 176 -2.85 -11.67 -3.72
CA ASP A 176 -2.77 -10.50 -4.58
C ASP A 176 -3.46 -10.78 -5.92
N TRP A 177 -3.24 -11.95 -6.51
CA TRP A 177 -3.87 -12.33 -7.78
C TRP A 177 -5.39 -12.44 -7.66
N PHE A 178 -5.88 -13.01 -6.57
CA PHE A 178 -7.32 -13.03 -6.30
C PHE A 178 -7.89 -11.60 -6.24
N ALA A 179 -7.23 -10.70 -5.50
CA ALA A 179 -7.66 -9.32 -5.39
C ALA A 179 -7.57 -8.55 -6.73
N VAL A 180 -6.55 -8.80 -7.55
CA VAL A 180 -6.40 -8.23 -8.91
C VAL A 180 -7.57 -8.62 -9.80
N GLU A 181 -7.98 -9.90 -9.80
CA GLU A 181 -9.17 -10.34 -10.55
C GLU A 181 -10.44 -9.68 -10.05
N LYS A 182 -10.56 -9.46 -8.73
CA LYS A 182 -11.67 -8.68 -8.17
C LYS A 182 -11.65 -7.23 -8.60
N ILE A 183 -10.48 -6.59 -8.68
CA ILE A 183 -10.35 -5.23 -9.23
C ILE A 183 -10.80 -5.21 -10.69
N ARG A 184 -10.35 -6.18 -11.50
CA ARG A 184 -10.72 -6.30 -12.91
C ARG A 184 -12.24 -6.35 -13.11
N ALA A 185 -12.93 -7.18 -12.32
CA ALA A 185 -14.38 -7.28 -12.35
C ALA A 185 -15.08 -6.04 -11.75
N TRP A 186 -14.50 -5.47 -10.69
CA TRP A 186 -15.05 -4.28 -10.04
C TRP A 186 -15.07 -3.07 -10.97
N LEU A 187 -14.04 -2.89 -11.81
CA LEU A 187 -13.96 -1.81 -12.81
C LEU A 187 -15.04 -1.89 -13.91
N ASP A 188 -15.71 -3.03 -14.09
CA ASP A 188 -16.86 -3.16 -15.00
C ASP A 188 -18.19 -2.75 -14.34
N GLY A 189 -18.18 -2.51 -13.03
CA GLY A 189 -19.35 -2.15 -12.25
C GLY A 189 -19.71 -0.67 -12.33
N PRO A 190 -20.92 -0.28 -11.87
CA PRO A 190 -21.28 1.13 -11.72
C PRO A 190 -20.50 1.77 -10.56
N HIS A 191 -20.11 3.04 -10.72
CA HIS A 191 -19.29 3.81 -9.78
C HIS A 191 -19.85 5.21 -9.53
#